data_AF-R2VMM0-F1
#
_entry.id   AF-R2VMM0-F1
#
_cell.length_a   1.000
_cell.length_b   1.000
_cell.length_c   1.000
_cell.angle_alpha   90.00
_cell.angle_beta   90.00
_cell.angle_gamma   90.00
#
_symmetry.space_group_name_H-M   'P 1'
#
loop_
_entity.id
_entity.type
_entity.pdbx_description
1 polymer ?
#
loop_
_entity_poly.entity_id
_entity_poly.type
_entity_poly.pdbx_seq_one_letter_code
_entity_poly.pdbx_strand_id
1 'polypeptide(L)'
;MNTVFTLIFIVGCIGTWYFIKKKQNKKNRNISIGLIVLSILLMSIFPTSDSKESAKSSDKDTKSSTKISSKNEALALTVPKEVLSNDDGLISIKGNTSPHAEVTIGMGVVGDKTTANKSGDFELSYDMDFQDETTLTINSRLDGNSKSSKVKVKMNETALAKLEQKEAETSKIEESKAAEKKRIKESKEAQNNTMSSSSENNEDSDITKLADGATSGQADILNELALQQFDKSYPYKGSKLHIVLGRIQDWTQKDGKWFAKFDATIVNAFDAERKTNVEVTIEPATASSGYVSFLDY
;
A
#
# COMPACT_ATOMS: atom_id res chain seq x y z
N MET A 1 -6.11 -36.26 -11.42
CA MET A 1 -6.51 -34.89 -11.83
C MET A 1 -6.61 -33.95 -10.63
N ASN A 2 -7.28 -34.31 -9.52
CA ASN A 2 -7.36 -33.47 -8.32
C ASN A 2 -5.99 -33.02 -7.76
N THR A 3 -5.00 -33.90 -7.70
CA THR A 3 -3.65 -33.58 -7.18
C THR A 3 -2.94 -32.46 -7.95
N VAL A 4 -3.13 -32.39 -9.28
CA VAL A 4 -2.54 -31.33 -10.11
C VAL A 4 -3.23 -29.99 -9.84
N PHE A 5 -4.56 -29.98 -9.72
CA PHE A 5 -5.31 -28.76 -9.40
C PHE A 5 -5.03 -28.24 -7.99
N THR A 6 -4.85 -29.14 -7.01
CA THR A 6 -4.43 -28.78 -5.65
C THR A 6 -3.02 -28.18 -5.64
N LEU A 7 -2.08 -28.72 -6.42
CA LEU A 7 -0.73 -28.16 -6.57
C LEU A 7 -0.76 -26.76 -7.20
N ILE A 8 -1.58 -26.57 -8.23
CA ILE A 8 -1.79 -25.26 -8.89
C ILE A 8 -2.39 -24.24 -7.92
N PHE A 9 -3.36 -24.66 -7.10
CA PHE A 9 -3.94 -23.82 -6.05
C PHE A 9 -2.90 -23.38 -5.01
N ILE A 10 -2.06 -24.31 -4.52
CA ILE A 10 -1.00 -24.02 -3.56
C ILE A 10 0.04 -23.06 -4.17
N VAL A 11 0.46 -23.28 -5.41
CA VAL A 11 1.38 -22.38 -6.13
C VAL A 11 0.75 -21.00 -6.33
N GLY A 12 -0.56 -20.92 -6.60
CA GLY A 12 -1.31 -19.67 -6.67
C GLY A 12 -1.30 -18.89 -5.35
N CYS A 13 -1.51 -19.57 -4.22
CA CYS A 13 -1.46 -18.98 -2.88
C CYS A 13 -0.06 -18.47 -2.53
N ILE A 14 0.97 -19.29 -2.78
CA ILE A 14 2.37 -18.91 -2.55
C ILE A 14 2.78 -17.74 -3.46
N GLY A 15 2.39 -17.77 -4.73
CA GLY A 15 2.64 -16.69 -5.69
C GLY A 15 1.98 -15.39 -5.27
N THR A 16 0.71 -15.45 -4.85
CA THR A 16 -0.03 -14.27 -4.37
C THR A 16 0.65 -13.65 -3.15
N TRP A 17 1.05 -14.46 -2.17
CA TRP A 17 1.80 -14.00 -0.99
C TRP A 17 3.17 -13.39 -1.38
N TYR A 18 3.92 -14.06 -2.27
CA TYR A 18 5.22 -13.62 -2.74
C TYR A 18 5.17 -12.28 -3.48
N PHE A 19 4.19 -12.08 -4.36
CA PHE A 19 3.99 -10.84 -5.11
C PHE A 19 3.33 -9.72 -4.31
N ILE A 20 2.79 -10.00 -3.12
CA ILE A 20 2.34 -8.97 -2.17
C ILE A 20 3.49 -8.51 -1.28
N LYS A 21 4.28 -9.46 -0.75
CA LYS A 21 5.21 -9.18 0.37
C LYS A 21 6.68 -9.04 -0.03
N LYS A 22 7.15 -9.77 -1.06
CA LYS A 22 8.60 -9.85 -1.38
C LYS A 22 8.98 -9.12 -2.67
N LYS A 23 8.16 -9.22 -3.72
CA LYS A 23 8.38 -8.49 -4.99
C LYS A 23 7.05 -7.95 -5.52
N GLN A 24 6.70 -6.73 -5.07
CA GLN A 24 5.45 -6.08 -5.44
C GLN A 24 5.34 -5.91 -6.96
N ASN A 25 4.56 -6.78 -7.59
CA ASN A 25 4.28 -6.74 -9.02
C ASN A 25 2.79 -7.00 -9.25
N LYS A 26 2.04 -5.91 -9.53
CA LYS A 26 0.58 -5.93 -9.69
C LYS A 26 0.12 -6.87 -10.81
N LYS A 27 0.90 -7.02 -11.90
CA LYS A 27 0.55 -7.91 -13.03
C LYS A 27 0.63 -9.38 -12.61
N ASN A 28 1.74 -9.77 -12.00
CA ASN A 28 1.96 -11.17 -11.60
C ASN A 28 1.06 -11.59 -10.42
N ARG A 29 0.73 -10.66 -9.53
CA ARG A 29 -0.27 -10.86 -8.47
C ARG A 29 -1.65 -11.18 -9.04
N ASN A 30 -2.10 -10.40 -10.03
CA ASN A 30 -3.41 -10.62 -10.65
C ASN A 30 -3.45 -11.96 -11.42
N ILE A 31 -2.32 -12.39 -12.02
CA ILE A 31 -2.20 -13.71 -12.65
C ILE A 31 -2.28 -14.84 -11.62
N SER A 32 -1.61 -14.72 -10.47
CA SER A 32 -1.70 -15.73 -9.39
C SER A 32 -3.10 -15.84 -8.80
N ILE A 33 -3.80 -14.71 -8.63
CA ILE A 33 -5.21 -14.69 -8.20
C ILE A 33 -6.10 -15.34 -9.26
N GLY A 34 -5.88 -15.04 -10.55
CA GLY A 34 -6.58 -15.68 -11.65
C GLY A 34 -6.39 -17.21 -11.68
N LEU A 35 -5.18 -17.69 -11.40
CA LEU A 35 -4.87 -19.12 -11.27
C LEU A 35 -5.65 -19.78 -10.13
N ILE A 36 -5.81 -19.10 -8.98
CA ILE A 36 -6.61 -19.59 -7.86
C ILE A 36 -8.08 -19.73 -8.28
N VAL A 37 -8.66 -18.66 -8.84
CA VAL A 37 -10.09 -18.66 -9.25
C VAL A 37 -10.35 -19.73 -10.31
N LEU A 38 -9.45 -19.88 -11.29
CA LEU A 38 -9.55 -20.92 -12.32
C LEU A 38 -9.47 -22.32 -11.72
N SER A 39 -8.59 -22.56 -10.75
CA SER A 39 -8.46 -23.87 -10.10
C SER A 39 -9.72 -24.27 -9.30
N ILE A 40 -10.37 -23.32 -8.62
CA ILE A 40 -11.61 -23.54 -7.88
C ILE A 40 -12.76 -23.85 -8.86
N LEU A 41 -12.85 -23.09 -9.95
CA LEU A 41 -13.91 -23.25 -10.96
C LEU A 41 -13.81 -24.60 -11.69
N LEU A 42 -12.59 -25.09 -11.91
CA LEU A 42 -12.33 -26.42 -12.47
C LEU A 42 -12.64 -27.56 -11.49
N MET A 43 -12.43 -27.38 -10.18
CA MET A 43 -12.83 -28.38 -9.16
C MET A 43 -14.35 -28.52 -9.04
N SER A 44 -15.13 -27.46 -9.30
CA SER A 44 -16.60 -27.50 -9.20
C SER A 44 -17.31 -28.26 -10.33
N ILE A 45 -16.62 -28.66 -11.40
CA ILE A 45 -17.24 -29.33 -12.57
C ILE A 45 -17.05 -30.86 -12.53
N PHE A 46 -16.16 -31.39 -11.67
CA PHE A 46 -15.92 -32.83 -11.56
C PHE A 46 -16.46 -33.39 -10.24
N PRO A 47 -17.50 -34.23 -10.25
CA PRO A 47 -17.99 -34.89 -9.04
C PRO A 47 -16.94 -35.88 -8.53
N THR A 48 -16.50 -35.71 -7.29
CA THR A 48 -15.71 -36.72 -6.57
C THR A 48 -16.61 -37.90 -6.25
N SER A 49 -16.45 -39.01 -6.97
CA SER A 49 -17.05 -40.31 -6.65
C SER A 49 -16.34 -40.96 -5.45
N ASP A 50 -17.11 -41.12 -4.37
CA ASP A 50 -17.07 -42.09 -3.26
C ASP A 50 -15.76 -42.43 -2.53
N SER A 51 -15.80 -42.29 -1.20
CA SER A 51 -15.89 -43.46 -0.32
C SER A 51 -16.50 -43.11 1.06
N LYS A 52 -17.64 -43.75 1.37
CA LYS A 52 -18.08 -44.02 2.74
C LYS A 52 -17.24 -45.16 3.30
N GLU A 53 -16.82 -45.07 4.56
CA GLU A 53 -16.70 -46.26 5.41
C GLU A 53 -16.89 -45.90 6.89
N SER A 54 -17.77 -46.67 7.54
CA SER A 54 -18.05 -46.65 8.97
C SER A 54 -17.17 -47.67 9.70
N ALA A 55 -16.82 -47.42 10.96
CA ALA A 55 -16.71 -48.50 11.95
C ALA A 55 -16.89 -47.98 13.38
N LYS A 56 -17.56 -48.81 14.18
CA LYS A 56 -18.08 -48.63 15.54
C LYS A 56 -17.30 -49.52 16.52
N SER A 57 -17.48 -49.25 17.83
CA SER A 57 -17.21 -50.08 19.04
C SER A 57 -15.84 -49.84 19.70
N SER A 58 -15.66 -49.81 21.03
CA SER A 58 -16.50 -50.10 22.21
C SER A 58 -15.84 -49.56 23.49
N ASP A 59 -16.67 -49.22 24.49
CA ASP A 59 -16.45 -49.09 25.95
C ASP A 59 -15.06 -49.35 26.58
N LYS A 60 -14.60 -48.46 27.49
CA LYS A 60 -14.84 -48.58 28.96
C LYS A 60 -14.20 -47.45 29.80
N ASP A 61 -14.91 -47.15 30.89
CA ASP A 61 -14.47 -46.68 32.22
C ASP A 61 -14.37 -45.16 32.58
N THR A 62 -15.41 -44.78 33.35
CA THR A 62 -15.35 -44.13 34.68
C THR A 62 -15.32 -42.61 34.78
N LYS A 63 -16.53 -42.07 34.57
CA LYS A 63 -17.29 -41.16 35.45
C LYS A 63 -16.63 -40.79 36.81
N SER A 64 -16.13 -39.56 36.91
CA SER A 64 -16.21 -38.75 38.14
C SER A 64 -17.17 -37.59 37.89
N SER A 65 -18.27 -37.60 38.63
CA SER A 65 -19.42 -36.72 38.50
C SER A 65 -19.17 -35.40 39.21
N THR A 66 -19.04 -34.31 38.46
CA THR A 66 -19.49 -32.99 38.91
C THR A 66 -20.66 -32.58 38.02
N LYS A 67 -21.85 -32.48 38.63
CA LYS A 67 -23.13 -32.16 37.98
C LYS A 67 -23.03 -30.86 37.19
N ILE A 68 -22.96 -30.98 35.86
CA ILE A 68 -23.39 -29.94 34.93
C ILE A 68 -24.92 -29.99 34.94
N SER A 69 -25.56 -29.00 35.56
CA SER A 69 -26.96 -28.74 35.27
C SER A 69 -27.02 -28.17 33.87
N SER A 70 -27.21 -29.03 32.87
CA SER A 70 -27.54 -28.64 31.50
C SER A 70 -28.95 -28.05 31.48
N LYS A 71 -29.07 -26.82 31.99
CA LYS A 71 -30.16 -25.94 31.62
C LYS A 71 -29.79 -25.46 30.23
N ASN A 72 -30.46 -25.99 29.21
CA ASN A 72 -30.33 -25.56 27.83
C ASN A 72 -30.97 -24.16 27.72
N GLU A 73 -30.37 -23.17 28.38
CA GLU A 73 -30.77 -21.77 28.24
C GLU A 73 -30.32 -21.33 26.85
N ALA A 74 -31.28 -20.88 26.04
CA ALA A 74 -30.98 -20.32 24.74
C ALA A 74 -29.98 -19.15 24.90
N LEU A 75 -28.85 -19.23 24.19
CA LEU A 75 -27.80 -18.21 24.22
C LEU A 75 -28.40 -16.81 24.00
N ALA A 76 -28.19 -15.91 24.96
CA ALA A 76 -28.65 -14.53 24.87
C ALA A 76 -27.63 -13.68 24.12
N LEU A 77 -28.08 -12.71 23.32
CA LEU A 77 -27.21 -11.74 22.65
C LEU A 77 -27.99 -10.44 22.46
N THR A 78 -27.45 -9.35 23.03
CA THR A 78 -27.99 -8.00 22.95
C THR A 78 -26.89 -7.05 22.52
N VAL A 79 -27.15 -6.30 21.46
CA VAL A 79 -26.25 -5.29 20.88
C VAL A 79 -27.06 -4.05 20.53
N PRO A 80 -26.44 -2.86 20.49
CA PRO A 80 -27.09 -1.66 19.98
C PRO A 80 -27.51 -1.85 18.52
N LYS A 81 -28.57 -1.15 18.11
CA LYS A 81 -29.01 -1.17 16.71
C LYS A 81 -28.07 -0.38 15.80
N GLU A 82 -27.52 0.72 16.34
CA GLU A 82 -26.68 1.66 15.61
C GLU A 82 -25.59 2.22 16.51
N VAL A 83 -24.38 2.41 15.97
CA VAL A 83 -23.22 2.99 16.66
C VAL A 83 -22.49 3.96 15.73
N LEU A 84 -22.03 5.08 16.27
CA LEU A 84 -21.21 6.07 15.57
C LEU A 84 -19.72 5.89 15.88
N SER A 85 -18.85 6.22 14.94
CA SER A 85 -17.40 6.22 15.15
C SER A 85 -16.97 7.34 16.08
N ASN A 86 -15.77 7.19 16.64
CA ASN A 86 -15.01 8.34 17.13
C ASN A 86 -14.45 9.17 15.96
N ASP A 87 -13.76 10.26 16.30
CA ASP A 87 -13.18 11.21 15.33
C ASP A 87 -12.04 10.63 14.48
N ASP A 88 -11.57 9.43 14.80
CA ASP A 88 -10.52 8.71 14.10
C ASP A 88 -11.07 7.54 13.26
N GLY A 89 -12.40 7.38 13.20
CA GLY A 89 -13.05 6.33 12.41
C GLY A 89 -13.16 4.97 13.11
N LEU A 90 -12.82 4.89 14.40
CA LEU A 90 -12.92 3.67 15.20
C LEU A 90 -14.30 3.56 15.86
N ILE A 91 -14.93 2.39 15.73
CA ILE A 91 -16.21 2.02 16.33
C ILE A 91 -15.97 1.16 17.57
N SER A 92 -16.63 1.50 18.68
CA SER A 92 -16.71 0.64 19.88
C SER A 92 -18.14 0.08 20.03
N ILE A 93 -18.28 -1.23 19.90
CA ILE A 93 -19.55 -1.94 20.00
C ILE A 93 -19.60 -2.64 21.35
N LYS A 94 -20.43 -2.11 22.25
CA LYS A 94 -20.69 -2.70 23.56
C LYS A 94 -21.95 -3.54 23.52
N GLY A 95 -21.92 -4.71 24.15
CA GLY A 95 -23.07 -5.60 24.19
C GLY A 95 -23.02 -6.55 25.38
N ASN A 96 -24.06 -7.38 25.49
CA ASN A 96 -24.18 -8.39 26.52
C ASN A 96 -24.62 -9.73 25.90
N THR A 97 -24.06 -10.82 26.42
CA THR A 97 -24.35 -12.20 26.02
C THR A 97 -24.18 -13.13 27.23
N SER A 98 -24.17 -14.45 27.05
CA SER A 98 -23.88 -15.38 28.15
C SER A 98 -22.42 -15.22 28.62
N PRO A 99 -22.15 -15.29 29.94
CA PRO A 99 -20.80 -15.23 30.47
C PRO A 99 -19.85 -16.21 29.77
N HIS A 100 -18.62 -15.77 29.51
CA HIS A 100 -17.58 -16.54 28.82
C HIS A 100 -17.91 -16.95 27.38
N ALA A 101 -19.02 -16.48 26.79
CA ALA A 101 -19.28 -16.70 25.39
C ALA A 101 -18.23 -15.98 24.52
N GLU A 102 -17.82 -16.65 23.46
CA GLU A 102 -16.98 -16.08 22.42
C GLU A 102 -17.83 -15.14 21.55
N VAL A 103 -17.33 -13.93 21.31
CA VAL A 103 -18.03 -12.94 20.48
C VAL A 103 -17.14 -12.51 19.32
N THR A 104 -17.68 -12.50 18.10
CA THR A 104 -16.95 -12.16 16.87
C THR A 104 -17.71 -11.22 15.95
N ILE A 105 -16.99 -10.42 15.17
CA ILE A 105 -17.54 -9.68 14.02
C ILE A 105 -17.39 -10.53 12.75
N GLY A 106 -18.48 -10.68 11.98
CA GLY A 106 -18.48 -11.37 10.69
C GLY A 106 -18.02 -12.82 10.79
N MET A 107 -17.02 -13.20 10.00
CA MET A 107 -16.42 -14.54 10.04
C MET A 107 -15.26 -14.67 11.05
N GLY A 108 -14.93 -13.61 11.79
CA GLY A 108 -13.87 -13.63 12.80
C GLY A 108 -12.46 -13.76 12.22
N VAL A 109 -12.03 -12.81 11.40
CA VAL A 109 -10.60 -12.69 11.04
C VAL A 109 -9.78 -12.30 12.27
N VAL A 110 -8.46 -12.50 12.21
CA VAL A 110 -7.54 -12.21 13.34
C VAL A 110 -7.68 -10.74 13.75
N GLY A 111 -8.19 -10.49 14.96
CA GLY A 111 -8.40 -9.14 15.53
C GLY A 111 -9.85 -8.84 15.92
N ASP A 112 -10.82 -9.55 15.35
CA ASP A 112 -12.26 -9.22 15.46
C ASP A 112 -13.01 -10.08 16.49
N LYS A 113 -12.30 -10.58 17.49
CA LYS A 113 -12.81 -11.55 18.48
C LYS A 113 -12.54 -11.08 19.90
N THR A 114 -13.53 -11.27 20.76
CA THR A 114 -13.42 -11.07 22.20
C THR A 114 -14.13 -12.21 22.95
N THR A 115 -14.04 -12.20 24.27
CA THR A 115 -14.76 -13.13 25.15
C THR A 115 -15.51 -12.32 26.19
N ALA A 116 -16.80 -12.63 26.35
CA ALA A 116 -17.64 -11.97 27.33
C ALA A 116 -17.10 -12.19 28.75
N ASN A 117 -17.17 -11.16 29.57
CA ASN A 117 -16.73 -11.22 30.95
C ASN A 117 -17.68 -12.09 31.82
N LYS A 118 -17.44 -12.15 33.12
CA LYS A 118 -18.27 -12.94 34.07
C LYS A 118 -19.73 -12.47 34.16
N SER A 119 -20.01 -11.22 33.80
CA SER A 119 -21.34 -10.63 33.74
C SER A 119 -22.00 -10.79 32.36
N GLY A 120 -21.27 -11.33 31.38
CA GLY A 120 -21.74 -11.44 30.01
C GLY A 120 -21.44 -10.22 29.12
N ASP A 121 -20.77 -9.20 29.65
CA ASP A 121 -20.49 -7.98 28.88
C ASP A 121 -19.27 -8.16 27.98
N PHE A 122 -19.32 -7.53 26.82
CA PHE A 122 -18.23 -7.51 25.87
C PHE A 122 -18.12 -6.15 25.17
N GLU A 123 -16.93 -5.87 24.65
CA GLU A 123 -16.64 -4.73 23.80
C GLU A 123 -15.82 -5.21 22.60
N LEU A 124 -16.25 -4.79 21.41
CA LEU A 124 -15.59 -5.05 20.14
C LEU A 124 -15.18 -3.73 19.51
N SER A 125 -13.99 -3.69 18.93
CA SER A 125 -13.49 -2.54 18.17
C SER A 125 -13.54 -2.85 16.69
N TYR A 126 -13.97 -1.89 15.87
CA TYR A 126 -14.01 -2.02 14.42
C TYR A 126 -13.53 -0.72 13.76
N ASP A 127 -12.61 -0.83 12.82
CA ASP A 127 -12.12 0.30 12.04
C ASP A 127 -12.92 0.42 10.74
N MET A 128 -13.50 1.60 10.49
CA MET A 128 -14.33 1.84 9.31
C MET A 128 -13.56 2.21 8.05
N ASP A 129 -12.25 2.49 8.16
CA ASP A 129 -11.14 2.58 7.18
C ASP A 129 -11.43 3.07 5.72
N PHE A 130 -12.51 2.64 5.06
CA PHE A 130 -12.88 2.97 3.66
C PHE A 130 -14.40 3.07 3.36
N GLN A 131 -15.28 3.13 4.36
CA GLN A 131 -16.74 3.24 4.15
C GLN A 131 -17.37 4.23 5.14
N ASP A 132 -18.35 4.99 4.67
CA ASP A 132 -19.14 5.94 5.47
C ASP A 132 -20.17 5.25 6.37
N GLU A 133 -20.71 4.12 5.91
CA GLU A 133 -21.68 3.29 6.62
C GLU A 133 -21.54 1.81 6.26
N THR A 134 -21.70 0.92 7.25
CA THR A 134 -21.84 -0.52 6.99
C THR A 134 -22.73 -1.22 8.02
N THR A 135 -23.06 -2.48 7.76
CA THR A 135 -23.81 -3.34 8.71
C THR A 135 -22.96 -4.52 9.11
N LEU A 136 -22.62 -4.58 10.39
CA LEU A 136 -21.83 -5.64 10.98
C LEU A 136 -22.72 -6.74 11.53
N THR A 137 -22.29 -7.99 11.38
CA THR A 137 -22.94 -9.14 12.02
C THR A 137 -22.09 -9.54 13.23
N ILE A 138 -22.69 -9.46 14.42
CA ILE A 138 -22.07 -9.87 15.68
C ILE A 138 -22.55 -11.28 16.00
N ASN A 139 -21.63 -12.22 16.19
CA ASN A 139 -21.93 -13.60 16.54
C ASN A 139 -21.48 -13.87 17.96
N SER A 140 -22.31 -14.57 18.73
CA SER A 140 -21.96 -15.14 20.02
C SER A 140 -21.98 -16.67 19.94
N ARG A 141 -21.01 -17.33 20.56
CA ARG A 141 -20.89 -18.79 20.60
C ARG A 141 -20.51 -19.27 22.00
N LEU A 142 -21.25 -20.25 22.51
CA LEU A 142 -20.96 -20.92 23.79
C LEU A 142 -21.46 -22.36 23.73
N ASP A 143 -20.63 -23.31 24.14
CA ASP A 143 -20.99 -24.74 24.27
C ASP A 143 -21.71 -25.35 23.05
N GLY A 144 -21.28 -24.96 21.85
CA GLY A 144 -21.85 -25.43 20.58
C GLY A 144 -23.11 -24.69 20.12
N ASN A 145 -23.73 -23.87 20.98
CA ASN A 145 -24.80 -22.96 20.59
C ASN A 145 -24.24 -21.68 19.98
N SER A 146 -24.97 -21.09 19.03
CA SER A 146 -24.64 -19.81 18.42
C SER A 146 -25.86 -18.91 18.26
N LYS A 147 -25.63 -17.60 18.33
CA LYS A 147 -26.64 -16.57 18.05
C LYS A 147 -25.98 -15.38 17.37
N SER A 148 -26.70 -14.71 16.48
CA SER A 148 -26.19 -13.57 15.74
C SER A 148 -27.15 -12.39 15.81
N SER A 149 -26.60 -11.18 15.77
CA SER A 149 -27.36 -9.93 15.65
C SER A 149 -26.64 -8.96 14.72
N LYS A 150 -27.37 -8.00 14.14
CA LYS A 150 -26.81 -6.99 13.23
C LYS A 150 -26.72 -5.64 13.92
N VAL A 151 -25.66 -4.90 13.64
CA VAL A 151 -25.41 -3.54 14.12
C VAL A 151 -25.08 -2.66 12.92
N LYS A 152 -25.83 -1.57 12.75
CA LYS A 152 -25.51 -0.53 11.77
C LYS A 152 -24.39 0.34 12.34
N VAL A 153 -23.36 0.63 11.57
CA VAL A 153 -22.25 1.48 12.02
C VAL A 153 -22.02 2.59 11.00
N LYS A 154 -21.83 3.81 11.49
CA LYS A 154 -21.59 4.99 10.65
C LYS A 154 -20.38 5.76 11.16
N MET A 155 -19.63 6.33 10.24
CA MET A 155 -18.66 7.36 10.62
C MET A 155 -19.39 8.58 11.16
N ASN A 156 -18.76 9.26 12.12
CA ASN A 156 -19.19 10.58 12.54
C ASN A 156 -18.75 11.66 11.53
N GLU A 157 -19.32 12.85 11.62
CA GLU A 157 -19.04 13.95 10.69
C GLU A 157 -17.54 14.32 10.63
N THR A 158 -16.85 14.31 11.77
CA THR A 158 -15.42 14.62 11.87
C THR A 158 -14.55 13.60 11.11
N ALA A 159 -14.85 12.31 11.29
CA ALA A 159 -14.15 11.21 10.64
C ALA A 159 -14.44 11.17 9.13
N LEU A 160 -15.68 11.46 8.71
CA LEU A 160 -16.04 11.62 7.30
C LEU A 160 -15.20 12.72 6.63
N ALA A 161 -15.11 13.90 7.25
CA ALA A 161 -14.33 15.01 6.70
C ALA A 161 -12.83 14.68 6.57
N LYS A 162 -12.26 13.95 7.54
CA LYS A 162 -10.87 13.46 7.46
C LYS A 162 -10.69 12.40 6.37
N LEU A 163 -11.66 11.50 6.19
CA LEU A 163 -11.62 10.47 5.15
C LEU A 163 -11.65 11.12 3.75
N GLU A 164 -12.53 12.08 3.52
CA GLU A 164 -12.62 12.83 2.25
C GLU A 164 -11.33 13.60 1.94
N GLN A 165 -10.73 14.25 2.95
CA GLN A 165 -9.43 14.91 2.79
C GLN A 165 -8.33 13.93 2.44
N LYS A 166 -8.26 12.79 3.13
CA LYS A 166 -7.27 11.73 2.88
C LYS A 166 -7.45 11.11 1.50
N GLU A 167 -8.68 10.86 1.05
CA GLU A 167 -8.96 10.37 -0.29
C GLU A 167 -8.61 11.41 -1.36
N ALA A 168 -8.95 12.69 -1.16
CA ALA A 168 -8.58 13.76 -2.09
C ALA A 168 -7.06 13.95 -2.20
N GLU A 169 -6.31 13.84 -1.09
CA GLU A 169 -4.86 13.85 -1.10
C GLU A 169 -4.28 12.58 -1.77
N THR A 170 -4.85 11.41 -1.51
CA THR A 170 -4.41 10.15 -2.12
C THR A 170 -4.65 10.15 -3.62
N SER A 171 -5.80 10.68 -4.10
CA SER A 171 -6.08 10.87 -5.52
C SER A 171 -5.14 11.87 -6.16
N LYS A 172 -4.82 13.00 -5.51
CA LYS A 172 -3.80 13.95 -6.01
C LYS A 172 -2.40 13.32 -6.06
N ILE A 173 -2.06 12.45 -5.10
CA ILE A 173 -0.81 11.70 -5.08
C ILE A 173 -0.77 10.60 -6.15
N GLU A 174 -1.88 9.92 -6.42
CA GLU A 174 -1.96 8.92 -7.48
C GLU A 174 -1.98 9.55 -8.88
N GLU A 175 -2.69 10.66 -9.07
CA GLU A 175 -2.66 11.45 -10.30
C GLU A 175 -1.27 12.02 -10.56
N SER A 176 -0.59 12.57 -9.55
CA SER A 176 0.80 13.04 -9.71
C SER A 176 1.76 11.89 -9.99
N LYS A 177 1.62 10.72 -9.35
CA LYS A 177 2.42 9.52 -9.67
C LYS A 177 2.11 8.94 -11.06
N ALA A 178 0.87 9.02 -11.52
CA ALA A 178 0.46 8.58 -12.85
C ALA A 178 0.95 9.54 -13.93
N ALA A 179 0.85 10.86 -13.69
CA ALA A 179 1.41 11.91 -14.53
C ALA A 179 2.94 11.81 -14.61
N GLU A 180 3.62 11.59 -13.48
CA GLU A 180 5.07 11.35 -13.43
C GLU A 180 5.45 10.09 -14.22
N LYS A 181 4.72 8.98 -14.06
CA LYS A 181 5.00 7.74 -14.82
C LYS A 181 4.74 7.91 -16.32
N LYS A 182 3.68 8.63 -16.70
CA LYS A 182 3.38 8.93 -18.10
C LYS A 182 4.48 9.81 -18.69
N ARG A 183 4.95 10.82 -17.95
CA ARG A 183 6.06 11.69 -18.35
C ARG A 183 7.41 10.99 -18.40
N ILE A 184 7.70 10.06 -17.49
CA ILE A 184 8.92 9.21 -17.56
C ILE A 184 8.83 8.24 -18.75
N LYS A 185 7.63 7.75 -19.12
CA LYS A 185 7.45 6.92 -20.30
C LYS A 185 7.60 7.74 -21.58
N GLU A 186 7.02 8.94 -21.63
CA GLU A 186 7.17 9.89 -22.74
C GLU A 186 8.62 10.39 -22.87
N SER A 187 9.34 10.60 -21.75
CA SER A 187 10.77 10.97 -21.78
C SER A 187 11.67 9.81 -22.21
N LYS A 188 11.32 8.56 -21.84
CA LYS A 188 12.02 7.35 -22.31
C LYS A 188 11.72 7.03 -23.77
N GLU A 189 10.51 7.29 -24.24
CA GLU A 189 10.13 7.16 -25.65
C GLU A 189 10.76 8.27 -26.50
N ALA A 190 10.85 9.51 -25.98
CA ALA A 190 11.64 10.58 -26.57
C ALA A 190 13.14 10.25 -26.59
N GLN A 191 13.70 9.69 -25.51
CA GLN A 191 15.09 9.19 -25.50
C GLN A 191 15.32 8.05 -26.48
N ASN A 192 14.40 7.08 -26.61
CA ASN A 192 14.54 5.99 -27.59
C ASN A 192 14.38 6.48 -29.04
N ASN A 193 13.60 7.53 -29.30
CA ASN A 193 13.58 8.19 -30.62
C ASN A 193 14.82 9.07 -30.86
N THR A 194 15.55 9.46 -29.81
CA THR A 194 16.84 10.16 -29.90
C THR A 194 18.02 9.18 -29.96
N MET A 195 17.81 7.90 -29.63
CA MET A 195 18.80 6.82 -29.72
C MET A 195 19.01 6.28 -31.15
N SER A 196 18.30 6.80 -32.15
CA SER A 196 18.50 6.46 -33.57
C SER A 196 19.01 7.61 -34.43
N SER A 197 19.38 8.75 -33.83
CA SER A 197 20.00 9.87 -34.56
C SER A 197 20.88 10.71 -33.63
N SER A 198 22.03 10.17 -33.21
CA SER A 198 23.11 10.98 -32.65
C SER A 198 24.47 10.43 -33.07
N SER A 199 24.62 10.31 -34.39
CA SER A 199 25.91 10.57 -35.02
C SER A 199 25.85 12.00 -35.55
N GLU A 200 26.87 12.79 -35.24
CA GLU A 200 27.21 14.12 -35.80
C GLU A 200 26.59 15.36 -35.10
N ASN A 201 27.28 15.85 -34.06
CA ASN A 201 27.85 17.22 -33.98
C ASN A 201 28.56 17.43 -32.63
N ASN A 202 29.87 17.17 -32.59
CA ASN A 202 30.70 17.16 -31.36
C ASN A 202 31.05 18.54 -30.78
N GLU A 203 30.71 19.65 -31.42
CA GLU A 203 31.10 20.99 -30.93
C GLU A 203 30.04 21.68 -30.08
N ASP A 204 28.76 21.36 -30.26
CA ASP A 204 27.64 22.02 -29.58
C ASP A 204 27.40 21.49 -28.17
N SER A 205 28.05 20.39 -27.76
CA SER A 205 27.88 19.79 -26.44
C SER A 205 29.07 20.01 -25.49
N ASP A 206 30.17 20.59 -25.96
CA ASP A 206 31.37 20.81 -25.15
C ASP A 206 31.12 21.87 -24.07
N ILE A 207 30.93 21.44 -22.81
CA ILE A 207 30.63 22.35 -21.69
C ILE A 207 31.82 23.24 -21.28
N THR A 208 33.02 23.03 -21.82
CA THR A 208 34.16 23.94 -21.61
C THR A 208 34.07 25.20 -22.47
N LYS A 209 33.27 25.17 -23.55
CA LYS A 209 32.98 26.32 -24.40
C LYS A 209 31.89 27.18 -23.77
N LEU A 210 32.33 28.10 -22.92
CA LEU A 210 31.44 29.00 -22.18
C LEU A 210 30.82 30.09 -23.07
N ALA A 211 29.53 30.33 -22.88
CA ALA A 211 28.75 31.40 -23.51
C ALA A 211 27.68 31.91 -22.53
N ASP A 212 27.02 33.03 -22.84
CA ASP A 212 26.02 33.64 -21.93
C ASP A 212 24.90 32.66 -21.51
N GLY A 213 24.52 31.75 -22.42
CA GLY A 213 23.61 30.64 -22.15
C GLY A 213 24.12 29.34 -22.75
N ALA A 214 23.72 28.22 -22.16
CA ALA A 214 24.08 26.91 -22.67
C ALA A 214 23.28 26.55 -23.94
N THR A 215 23.90 25.83 -24.85
CA THR A 215 23.24 25.18 -25.98
C THR A 215 22.39 24.00 -25.50
N SER A 216 21.57 23.40 -26.37
CA SER A 216 20.79 22.22 -25.98
C SER A 216 21.69 21.05 -25.59
N GLY A 217 22.76 20.81 -26.35
CA GLY A 217 23.71 19.72 -26.07
C GLY A 217 24.48 19.93 -24.77
N GLN A 218 24.90 21.15 -24.48
CA GLN A 218 25.55 21.49 -23.21
C GLN A 218 24.56 21.36 -22.04
N ALA A 219 23.33 21.86 -22.19
CA ALA A 219 22.32 21.80 -21.14
C ALA A 219 22.00 20.35 -20.73
N ASP A 220 21.97 19.41 -21.68
CA ASP A 220 21.75 17.99 -21.38
C ASP A 220 22.86 17.42 -20.48
N ILE A 221 24.13 17.70 -20.81
CA ILE A 221 25.28 17.28 -20.00
C ILE A 221 25.26 17.94 -18.63
N LEU A 222 25.01 19.25 -18.55
CA LEU A 222 24.98 20.00 -17.30
C LEU A 222 23.86 19.49 -16.38
N ASN A 223 22.69 19.19 -16.94
CA ASN A 223 21.57 18.59 -16.21
C ASN A 223 21.93 17.20 -15.67
N GLU A 224 22.59 16.36 -16.48
CA GLU A 224 23.03 15.04 -16.05
C GLU A 224 24.03 15.13 -14.88
N LEU A 225 25.04 15.99 -14.99
CA LEU A 225 26.02 16.21 -13.93
C LEU A 225 25.36 16.71 -12.64
N ALA A 226 24.42 17.65 -12.75
CA ALA A 226 23.64 18.16 -11.62
C ALA A 226 22.83 17.04 -10.93
N LEU A 227 22.09 16.23 -11.69
CA LEU A 227 21.33 15.12 -11.14
C LEU A 227 22.22 14.09 -10.44
N GLN A 228 23.31 13.67 -11.09
CA GLN A 228 24.24 12.69 -10.52
C GLN A 228 24.86 13.17 -9.21
N GLN A 229 25.25 14.45 -9.11
CA GLN A 229 25.81 14.99 -7.87
C GLN A 229 24.72 15.20 -6.80
N PHE A 230 23.50 15.58 -7.19
CA PHE A 230 22.40 15.76 -6.26
C PHE A 230 22.04 14.45 -5.58
N ASP A 231 21.92 13.35 -6.34
CA ASP A 231 21.63 12.01 -5.80
C ASP A 231 22.73 11.53 -4.83
N LYS A 232 24.00 11.90 -5.08
CA LYS A 232 25.10 11.61 -4.15
C LYS A 232 25.04 12.45 -2.87
N SER A 233 24.67 13.72 -2.99
CA SER A 233 24.63 14.66 -1.87
C SER A 233 23.40 14.44 -0.97
N TYR A 234 22.29 13.98 -1.56
CA TYR A 234 21.01 13.73 -0.90
C TYR A 234 20.51 12.30 -1.18
N PRO A 235 21.16 11.26 -0.61
CA PRO A 235 20.92 9.86 -0.97
C PRO A 235 19.59 9.28 -0.44
N TYR A 236 18.80 10.08 0.26
CA TYR A 236 17.55 9.64 0.87
C TYR A 236 16.42 9.59 -0.15
N LYS A 237 15.63 8.51 -0.08
CA LYS A 237 14.51 8.26 -0.97
C LYS A 237 13.49 9.40 -0.86
N GLY A 238 13.16 10.00 -2.00
CA GLY A 238 12.23 11.14 -2.08
C GLY A 238 12.93 12.46 -2.34
N SER A 239 14.25 12.55 -2.12
CA SER A 239 15.04 13.70 -2.57
C SER A 239 15.04 13.78 -4.10
N LYS A 240 14.77 14.96 -4.66
CA LYS A 240 14.69 15.22 -6.09
C LYS A 240 15.10 16.65 -6.42
N LEU A 241 15.88 16.82 -7.49
CA LEU A 241 16.12 18.10 -8.15
C LEU A 241 15.17 18.25 -9.35
N HIS A 242 14.32 19.27 -9.36
CA HIS A 242 13.22 19.39 -10.32
C HIS A 242 13.63 20.13 -11.62
N ILE A 243 14.55 19.56 -12.40
CA ILE A 243 15.18 20.25 -13.55
C ILE A 243 14.25 20.60 -14.74
N VAL A 244 13.05 20.01 -14.82
CA VAL A 244 12.07 20.26 -15.90
C VAL A 244 10.96 21.21 -15.46
N LEU A 245 10.30 20.94 -14.33
CA LEU A 245 9.14 21.72 -13.87
C LEU A 245 9.48 22.74 -12.77
N GLY A 246 10.59 22.54 -12.07
CA GLY A 246 11.08 23.44 -11.05
C GLY A 246 12.27 24.25 -11.53
N ARG A 247 12.41 24.49 -12.84
CA ARG A 247 13.49 25.33 -13.35
C ARG A 247 13.16 26.79 -13.10
N ILE A 248 13.97 27.41 -12.24
CA ILE A 248 13.84 28.82 -11.87
C ILE A 248 14.72 29.68 -12.79
N GLN A 249 15.92 29.19 -13.11
CA GLN A 249 16.87 29.87 -13.99
C GLN A 249 17.59 28.84 -14.87
N ASP A 250 17.61 29.10 -16.18
CA ASP A 250 18.39 28.32 -17.15
C ASP A 250 19.90 28.44 -16.93
N TRP A 251 20.64 27.52 -17.54
CA TRP A 251 22.10 27.53 -17.53
C TRP A 251 22.64 28.82 -18.13
N THR A 252 23.33 29.57 -17.29
CA THR A 252 23.98 30.84 -17.64
C THR A 252 25.43 30.79 -17.19
N GLN A 253 26.29 31.53 -17.88
CA GLN A 253 27.67 31.64 -17.45
C GLN A 253 27.83 32.73 -16.39
N LYS A 254 28.62 32.41 -15.36
CA LYS A 254 29.08 33.36 -14.36
C LYS A 254 30.46 32.96 -13.86
N ASP A 255 31.41 33.88 -13.92
CA ASP A 255 32.77 33.70 -13.37
C ASP A 255 33.49 32.43 -13.86
N GLY A 256 33.34 32.10 -15.14
CA GLY A 256 33.98 30.90 -15.73
C GLY A 256 33.27 29.58 -15.40
N LYS A 257 32.06 29.64 -14.82
CA LYS A 257 31.28 28.48 -14.41
C LYS A 257 29.88 28.55 -15.00
N TRP A 258 29.25 27.39 -15.11
CA TRP A 258 27.82 27.29 -15.43
C TRP A 258 27.01 27.38 -14.16
N PHE A 259 25.92 28.13 -14.23
CA PHE A 259 25.04 28.39 -13.11
C PHE A 259 23.58 28.22 -13.51
N ALA A 260 22.81 27.52 -12.69
CA ALA A 260 21.38 27.35 -12.84
C ALA A 260 20.68 27.31 -11.47
N LYS A 261 19.37 27.53 -11.45
CA LYS A 261 18.54 27.48 -10.24
C LYS A 261 17.37 26.54 -10.45
N PHE A 262 17.15 25.66 -9.48
CA PHE A 262 16.04 24.72 -9.51
C PHE A 262 15.34 24.63 -8.15
N ASP A 263 14.05 24.34 -8.17
CA ASP A 263 13.35 23.79 -7.01
C ASP A 263 13.92 22.40 -6.70
N ALA A 264 14.01 22.08 -5.41
CA ALA A 264 14.37 20.76 -4.94
C ALA A 264 13.46 20.32 -3.79
N THR A 265 13.24 19.01 -3.72
CA THR A 265 12.77 18.33 -2.53
C THR A 265 13.97 17.63 -1.91
N ILE A 266 14.27 17.89 -0.64
CA ILE A 266 15.33 17.21 0.11
C ILE A 266 14.70 16.46 1.27
N VAL A 267 15.02 15.18 1.38
CA VAL A 267 14.58 14.30 2.46
C VAL A 267 15.78 13.97 3.33
N ASN A 268 15.62 13.97 4.65
CA ASN A 268 16.68 13.59 5.59
C ASN A 268 16.55 12.12 6.06
N ALA A 269 17.44 11.70 6.95
CA ALA A 269 17.46 10.34 7.51
C ALA A 269 16.21 9.94 8.30
N PHE A 270 15.35 10.90 8.65
CA PHE A 270 14.11 10.71 9.41
C PHE A 270 12.86 10.83 8.52
N ASP A 271 13.02 10.74 7.20
CA ASP A 271 11.97 10.91 6.20
C ASP A 271 11.27 12.28 6.24
N ALA A 272 11.88 13.29 6.89
CA ALA A 272 11.35 14.64 6.91
C ALA A 272 11.69 15.34 5.59
N GLU A 273 10.66 15.86 4.92
CA GLU A 273 10.79 16.54 3.63
C GLU A 273 10.93 18.06 3.82
N ARG A 274 11.82 18.67 3.03
CA ARG A 274 11.93 20.12 2.87
C ARG A 274 11.90 20.46 1.38
N LYS A 275 11.05 21.41 1.00
CA LYS A 275 11.09 22.06 -0.31
C LYS A 275 11.97 23.31 -0.22
N THR A 276 12.90 23.48 -1.13
CA THR A 276 13.90 24.55 -1.09
C THR A 276 14.35 24.87 -2.50
N ASN A 277 15.01 26.01 -2.67
CA ASN A 277 15.66 26.34 -3.94
C ASN A 277 17.13 25.95 -3.85
N VAL A 278 17.66 25.42 -4.95
CA VAL A 278 19.06 25.02 -5.05
C VAL A 278 19.69 25.77 -6.21
N GLU A 279 20.78 26.44 -5.89
CA GLU A 279 21.73 26.98 -6.86
C GLU A 279 22.74 25.89 -7.21
N VAL A 280 22.87 25.61 -8.51
CA VAL A 280 23.82 24.64 -9.04
C VAL A 280 24.92 25.39 -9.74
N THR A 281 26.17 25.15 -9.34
CA THR A 281 27.35 25.67 -10.01
C THR A 281 28.20 24.51 -10.52
N ILE A 282 28.53 24.54 -11.81
CA ILE A 282 29.38 23.54 -12.45
C ILE A 282 30.63 24.24 -12.99
N GLU A 283 31.79 23.81 -12.51
CA GLU A 283 33.10 24.19 -13.05
C GLU A 283 33.55 23.12 -14.05
N PRO A 284 33.54 23.41 -15.37
CA PRO A 284 33.92 22.43 -16.38
C PRO A 284 35.37 21.98 -16.21
N ALA A 285 35.59 20.66 -16.25
CA ALA A 285 36.92 20.04 -16.26
C ALA A 285 37.27 19.47 -17.64
N THR A 286 36.28 18.90 -18.33
CA THR A 286 36.38 18.42 -19.71
C THR A 286 35.09 18.75 -20.47
N ALA A 287 35.02 18.40 -21.76
CA ALA A 287 33.85 18.64 -22.60
C ALA A 287 32.54 18.02 -22.09
N SER A 288 32.61 17.05 -21.16
CA SER A 288 31.43 16.37 -20.61
C SER A 288 31.51 16.11 -19.10
N SER A 289 32.46 16.74 -18.39
CA SER A 289 32.62 16.56 -16.94
C SER A 289 33.02 17.85 -16.24
N GLY A 290 32.71 17.95 -14.95
CA GLY A 290 33.04 19.11 -14.15
C GLY A 290 32.78 18.90 -12.66
N TYR A 291 33.23 19.85 -11.86
CA TYR A 291 32.98 19.86 -10.43
C TYR A 291 31.64 20.54 -10.16
N VAL A 292 30.71 19.79 -9.57
CA VAL A 292 29.36 20.26 -9.28
C VAL A 292 29.26 20.62 -7.81
N SER A 293 28.72 21.80 -7.53
CA SER A 293 28.44 22.28 -6.17
C SER A 293 27.02 22.80 -6.06
N PHE A 294 26.46 22.68 -4.86
CA PHE A 294 25.12 23.14 -4.54
C PHE A 294 25.16 24.15 -3.41
N LEU A 295 24.32 25.17 -3.53
CA LEU A 295 23.95 26.04 -2.43
C LEU A 295 22.44 25.98 -2.25
N ASP A 296 21.98 25.51 -1.10
CA ASP A 296 20.57 25.44 -0.73
C ASP A 296 20.17 26.66 0.11
N TYR A 297 18.98 27.21 -0.15
CA TYR A 297 18.41 28.34 0.61
C TYR A 297 16.88 28.32 0.61
#